data_AF-A0A822FZ70-F1
#
_entry.id   AF-A0A822FZ70-F1
#
_cell.length_a   1.000
_cell.length_b   1.000
_cell.length_c   1.000
_cell.angle_alpha   90.00
_cell.angle_beta   90.00
_cell.angle_gamma   90.00
#
_symmetry.space_group_name_H-M   'P 1'
#
loop_
_entity.id
_entity.type
_entity.pdbx_description
1 polymer ?
#
loop_
_entity_poly.entity_id
_entity_poly.type
_entity_poly.pdbx_seq_one_letter_code
_entity_poly.pdbx_strand_id
1 'polypeptide(L)'
;MNSPEWITISIGCIACVLNGAAQPLFAFLLVKIVEAFKYCSASERHLHVLLASFLFLLLGGILFVLRFFQYTAFAISGSKLTQRIRSKTFSCLLRQEVAYFDRPENSSGAICTRLSSDALAIQEMTGTRLGLAVEVISNMRTIKQLSIEKEVLRQYSELAHQLFMLVN
;
A
#
# COMPACT_ATOMS: atom_id res chain seq x y z
N MET A 1 -0.68 11.99 22.77
CA MET A 1 0.67 11.40 22.51
C MET A 1 1.02 11.23 21.02
N ASN A 2 0.22 11.69 20.05
CA ASN A 2 0.70 11.94 18.67
C ASN A 2 -0.07 13.09 17.96
N SER A 3 -0.48 14.10 18.72
CA SER A 3 -1.38 15.18 18.32
C SER A 3 -0.95 16.04 17.12
N PRO A 4 0.35 16.17 16.75
CA PRO A 4 0.73 16.98 15.59
C PRO A 4 0.94 16.19 14.28
N GLU A 5 0.94 14.85 14.29
CA GLU A 5 1.27 14.03 13.09
C GLU A 5 0.10 13.19 12.57
N TRP A 6 -1.01 13.15 13.30
CA TRP A 6 -2.19 12.37 12.93
C TRP A 6 -2.77 12.77 11.57
N ILE A 7 -2.69 14.06 11.20
CA ILE A 7 -3.13 14.57 9.90
C ILE A 7 -2.28 13.98 8.78
N THR A 8 -0.95 14.01 8.93
CA THR A 8 -0.01 13.46 7.94
C THR A 8 -0.18 11.95 7.78
N ILE A 9 -0.41 11.23 8.88
CA ILE A 9 -0.70 9.78 8.85
C ILE A 9 -2.03 9.52 8.14
N SER A 10 -3.07 10.33 8.41
CA SER A 10 -4.39 10.15 7.81
C SER A 10 -4.37 10.39 6.30
N ILE A 11 -3.67 11.43 5.84
CA ILE A 11 -3.45 11.70 4.42
C ILE A 11 -2.66 10.53 3.78
N GLY A 12 -1.63 10.04 4.47
CA GLY A 12 -0.88 8.85 4.07
C GLY A 12 -1.77 7.61 3.90
N CYS A 13 -2.69 7.36 4.84
CA CYS A 13 -3.63 6.24 4.76
C CYS A 13 -4.59 6.35 3.56
N ILE A 14 -5.11 7.55 3.26
CA ILE A 14 -5.96 7.77 2.09
C ILE A 14 -5.15 7.47 0.81
N ALA A 15 -3.89 7.95 0.74
CA ALA A 15 -3.01 7.65 -0.38
C ALA A 15 -2.71 6.13 -0.51
N CYS A 16 -2.53 5.40 0.61
CA CYS A 16 -2.37 3.94 0.59
C CYS A 16 -3.57 3.23 -0.05
N VAL A 17 -4.80 3.66 0.32
CA VAL A 17 -6.03 3.04 -0.19
C VAL A 17 -6.14 3.26 -1.69
N LEU A 18 -5.89 4.49 -2.17
CA LEU A 18 -5.91 4.83 -3.59
C LEU A 18 -4.85 4.05 -4.38
N ASN A 19 -3.63 3.94 -3.86
CA ASN A 19 -2.57 3.16 -4.49
C ASN A 19 -2.91 1.65 -4.56
N GLY A 20 -3.49 1.09 -3.50
CA GLY A 20 -3.92 -0.31 -3.47
C GLY A 20 -5.04 -0.61 -4.45
N ALA A 21 -5.97 0.33 -4.65
CA ALA A 21 -7.05 0.20 -5.64
C ALA A 21 -6.56 0.40 -7.10
N ALA A 22 -5.42 1.04 -7.30
CA ALA A 22 -4.89 1.28 -8.64
C ALA A 22 -4.15 0.08 -9.25
N GLN A 23 -3.64 -0.86 -8.44
CA GLN A 23 -3.04 -2.10 -8.94
C GLN A 23 -3.96 -2.93 -9.85
N PRO A 24 -5.24 -3.19 -9.51
CA PRO A 24 -6.15 -3.90 -10.41
C PRO A 24 -6.52 -3.09 -11.65
N LEU A 25 -6.56 -1.75 -11.56
CA LEU A 25 -6.79 -0.88 -12.73
C LEU A 25 -5.64 -0.99 -13.74
N PHE A 26 -4.41 -1.06 -13.26
CA PHE A 26 -3.23 -1.31 -14.09
C PHE A 26 -3.33 -2.66 -14.82
N ALA A 27 -3.69 -3.72 -14.08
CA ALA A 27 -3.88 -5.05 -14.67
C ALA A 27 -4.99 -5.05 -15.74
N PHE A 28 -6.10 -4.35 -15.49
CA PHE A 28 -7.19 -4.20 -16.44
C PHE A 28 -6.75 -3.48 -17.73
N LEU A 29 -5.99 -2.38 -17.60
CA LEU A 29 -5.49 -1.63 -18.73
C LEU A 29 -4.53 -2.48 -19.59
N LEU A 30 -3.72 -3.31 -18.95
CA LEU A 30 -2.86 -4.28 -19.63
C LEU A 30 -3.66 -5.29 -20.46
N VAL A 31 -4.74 -5.84 -19.89
CA VAL A 31 -5.63 -6.76 -20.63
C VAL A 31 -6.23 -6.07 -21.85
N LYS A 32 -6.65 -4.81 -21.73
CA LYS A 32 -7.22 -4.04 -22.87
C LYS A 32 -6.23 -3.84 -24.00
N ILE A 33 -4.95 -3.61 -23.68
CA ILE A 33 -3.89 -3.53 -24.68
C ILE A 33 -3.74 -4.88 -25.41
N VAL A 34 -3.71 -5.99 -24.67
CA VAL A 34 -3.60 -7.33 -25.25
C VAL A 34 -4.82 -7.67 -26.13
N GLU A 35 -6.03 -7.29 -25.72
CA GLU A 35 -7.26 -7.45 -26.52
C GLU A 35 -7.20 -6.63 -27.81
N ALA A 36 -6.72 -5.38 -27.75
CA ALA A 36 -6.56 -4.53 -28.93
C ALA A 36 -5.57 -5.14 -29.95
N PHE A 37 -4.50 -5.82 -29.48
CA PHE A 37 -3.58 -6.53 -30.38
C PHE A 37 -4.21 -7.76 -31.03
N LYS A 38 -5.14 -8.45 -30.35
CA LYS A 38 -5.76 -9.69 -30.85
C LYS A 38 -6.91 -9.46 -31.81
N TYR A 39 -7.81 -8.52 -31.52
CA TYR A 39 -9.10 -8.41 -32.22
C TYR A 39 -9.24 -7.18 -33.13
N CYS A 40 -8.30 -6.24 -33.11
CA CYS A 40 -8.43 -4.97 -33.84
C CYS A 40 -7.79 -5.02 -35.24
N SER A 41 -8.45 -4.39 -36.21
CA SER A 41 -7.99 -4.23 -37.59
C SER A 41 -6.71 -3.37 -37.67
N ALA A 42 -5.90 -3.53 -38.72
CA ALA A 42 -4.60 -2.85 -38.82
C ALA A 42 -4.69 -1.30 -38.80
N SER A 43 -5.77 -0.73 -39.32
CA SER A 43 -6.00 0.73 -39.35
C SER A 43 -6.41 1.31 -37.98
N GLU A 44 -7.15 0.57 -37.17
CA GLU A 44 -7.68 1.05 -35.88
C GLU A 44 -6.74 0.78 -34.70
N ARG A 45 -5.87 -0.24 -34.84
CA ARG A 45 -4.92 -0.67 -33.80
C ARG A 45 -4.00 0.45 -33.32
N HIS A 46 -3.50 1.28 -34.24
CA HIS A 46 -2.58 2.36 -33.90
C HIS A 46 -3.20 3.38 -32.93
N LEU A 47 -4.46 3.78 -33.16
CA LEU A 47 -5.16 4.74 -32.31
C LEU A 47 -5.43 4.18 -30.91
N HIS A 48 -5.90 2.94 -30.82
CA HIS A 48 -6.19 2.28 -29.54
C HIS A 48 -4.92 2.07 -28.69
N VAL A 49 -3.81 1.65 -29.31
CA VAL A 49 -2.53 1.46 -28.61
C VAL A 49 -1.96 2.79 -28.13
N LEU A 50 -2.07 3.85 -28.93
CA LEU A 50 -1.56 5.18 -28.56
C LEU A 50 -2.36 5.79 -27.41
N LEU A 51 -3.69 5.68 -27.45
CA LEU A 51 -4.57 6.12 -26.37
C LEU A 51 -4.34 5.32 -25.08
N ALA A 52 -4.21 3.99 -25.17
CA ALA A 52 -3.91 3.15 -24.02
C ALA A 52 -2.53 3.47 -23.40
N SER A 53 -1.52 3.70 -24.24
CA SER A 53 -0.17 4.12 -23.80
C SER A 53 -0.21 5.45 -23.05
N PHE A 54 -0.98 6.42 -23.55
CA PHE A 54 -1.13 7.71 -22.90
C PHE A 54 -1.85 7.61 -21.55
N LEU A 55 -2.93 6.82 -21.47
CA LEU A 55 -3.62 6.54 -20.20
C LEU A 55 -2.69 5.86 -19.18
N PHE A 56 -1.84 4.94 -19.65
CA PHE A 56 -0.87 4.24 -18.80
C PHE A 56 0.18 5.20 -18.23
N LEU A 57 0.68 6.11 -19.06
CA LEU A 57 1.62 7.15 -18.64
C LEU A 57 1.00 8.10 -17.60
N LEU A 58 -0.23 8.54 -17.85
CA LEU A 58 -0.97 9.43 -16.94
C LEU A 58 -1.27 8.74 -15.61
N LEU A 59 -1.71 7.48 -15.64
CA LEU A 59 -1.94 6.69 -14.43
C LEU A 59 -0.65 6.49 -13.64
N GLY A 60 0.44 6.11 -14.32
CA GLY A 60 1.76 5.95 -13.70
C GLY A 60 2.26 7.23 -13.04
N GLY A 61 2.09 8.38 -13.68
CA GLY A 61 2.45 9.68 -13.13
C GLY A 61 1.67 10.02 -11.85
N ILE A 62 0.36 9.82 -11.86
CA ILE A 62 -0.49 10.05 -10.67
C ILE A 62 -0.07 9.13 -9.52
N LEU A 63 0.14 7.85 -9.80
CA LEU A 63 0.55 6.88 -8.78
C LEU A 63 1.93 7.20 -8.21
N PHE A 64 2.87 7.63 -9.05
CA PHE A 64 4.20 8.04 -8.59
C PHE A 64 4.10 9.18 -7.57
N VAL A 65 3.31 10.21 -7.87
CA VAL A 65 3.10 11.35 -6.97
C VAL A 65 2.45 10.90 -5.66
N LEU A 66 1.37 10.12 -5.72
CA LEU A 66 0.69 9.58 -4.53
C LEU A 66 1.62 8.72 -3.66
N ARG A 67 2.38 7.83 -4.29
CA ARG A 67 3.38 6.96 -3.62
C ARG A 67 4.48 7.78 -2.95
N PHE A 68 4.99 8.81 -3.61
CA PHE A 68 6.03 9.67 -3.08
C PHE A 68 5.57 10.38 -1.80
N PHE A 69 4.38 10.99 -1.83
CA PHE A 69 3.81 11.63 -0.65
C PHE A 69 3.48 10.64 0.47
N GLN A 70 2.95 9.48 0.13
CA GLN A 70 2.70 8.41 1.10
C GLN A 70 4.00 7.98 1.80
N TYR A 71 5.04 7.64 1.04
CA TYR A 71 6.29 7.13 1.59
C TYR A 71 7.00 8.18 2.46
N THR A 72 7.05 9.43 2.00
CA THR A 72 7.66 10.53 2.76
C THR A 72 6.88 10.84 4.05
N ALA A 73 5.55 10.86 4.00
CA ALA A 73 4.69 11.07 5.17
C ALA A 73 4.93 10.00 6.26
N PHE A 74 4.91 8.72 5.88
CA PHE A 74 5.15 7.62 6.81
C PHE A 74 6.60 7.56 7.30
N ALA A 75 7.59 7.87 6.46
CA ALA A 75 8.99 7.92 6.85
C ALA A 75 9.26 9.03 7.89
N ILE A 76 8.70 10.22 7.68
CA ILE A 76 8.85 11.34 8.62
C ILE A 76 8.17 11.00 9.96
N SER A 77 6.93 10.50 9.92
CA SER A 77 6.22 10.18 11.16
C SER A 77 6.86 9.02 11.93
N GLY A 78 7.29 7.97 11.23
CA GLY A 78 8.03 6.85 11.83
C GLY A 78 9.32 7.31 12.50
N SER A 79 10.06 8.24 11.88
CA SER A 79 11.30 8.79 12.45
C SER A 79 11.03 9.61 13.72
N LYS A 80 10.00 10.45 13.73
CA LYS A 80 9.62 11.25 14.90
C LYS A 80 9.12 10.37 16.05
N LEU A 81 8.32 9.35 15.76
CA LEU A 81 7.88 8.37 16.77
C LEU A 81 9.08 7.66 17.40
N THR A 82 10.00 7.19 16.57
CA THR A 82 11.22 6.50 17.01
C THR A 82 12.07 7.38 17.91
N GLN A 83 12.25 8.67 17.56
CA GLN A 83 12.99 9.62 18.38
C GLN A 83 12.35 9.81 19.77
N ARG A 84 11.02 9.92 19.84
CA ARG A 84 10.30 10.05 21.12
C ARG A 84 10.47 8.81 21.99
N ILE A 85 10.38 7.62 21.39
CA ILE A 85 10.57 6.36 22.11
C ILE A 85 11.99 6.27 22.66
N ARG A 86 13.01 6.57 21.84
CA ARG A 86 14.42 6.61 22.31
C ARG A 86 14.61 7.55 23.50
N SER A 87 14.09 8.77 23.42
CA SER A 87 14.21 9.76 24.50
C SER A 87 13.51 9.30 25.79
N LYS A 88 12.31 8.72 25.67
CA LYS A 88 11.54 8.23 26.82
C LYS A 88 12.22 7.02 27.46
N THR A 89 12.66 6.05 26.66
CA THR A 89 13.34 4.85 27.17
C THR A 89 14.67 5.21 27.82
N PHE A 90 15.45 6.13 27.24
CA PHE A 90 16.67 6.63 27.88
C PHE A 90 16.38 7.32 29.23
N SER A 91 15.34 8.15 29.29
CA SER A 91 14.93 8.81 30.54
C SER A 91 14.47 7.82 31.61
N CYS A 92 13.81 6.73 31.22
CA CYS A 92 13.44 5.64 32.13
C CYS A 92 14.68 4.86 32.60
N LEU A 93 15.64 4.61 31.70
CA LEU A 93 16.87 3.90 32.00
C LEU A 93 17.70 4.62 33.07
N LEU A 94 17.80 5.95 32.99
CA LEU A 94 18.51 6.76 33.98
C LEU A 94 17.89 6.74 35.39
N ARG A 95 16.62 6.32 35.51
CA ARG A 95 15.90 6.23 36.80
C ARG A 95 15.98 4.84 37.42
N GLN A 96 16.66 3.90 36.77
CA GLN A 96 16.75 2.52 37.20
C GLN A 96 17.82 2.35 38.30
N GLU A 97 17.60 1.40 39.21
CA GLU A 97 18.52 1.08 40.30
C GLU A 97 19.87 0.54 39.80
N VAL A 98 20.95 0.75 40.56
CA VAL A 98 22.31 0.30 40.17
C VAL A 98 22.38 -1.22 40.01
N ALA A 99 21.70 -1.97 40.87
CA ALA A 99 21.62 -3.44 40.82
C ALA A 99 21.02 -3.97 39.50
N TYR A 100 20.28 -3.15 38.74
CA TYR A 100 19.79 -3.52 37.43
C TYR A 100 20.92 -3.65 36.41
N PHE A 101 21.94 -2.78 36.49
CA PHE A 101 23.10 -2.75 35.58
C PHE A 101 24.19 -3.76 35.95
N ASP A 102 24.15 -4.30 37.18
CA ASP A 102 25.07 -5.35 37.62
C ASP A 102 24.78 -6.71 36.95
N ARG A 103 23.59 -6.89 36.37
CA ARG A 103 23.25 -8.10 35.63
C ARG A 103 24.00 -8.13 34.29
N PRO A 104 24.64 -9.25 33.93
CA PRO A 104 25.42 -9.35 32.69
C PRO A 104 24.57 -9.10 31.43
N GLU A 105 23.27 -9.41 31.46
CA GLU A 105 22.35 -9.15 30.34
C GLU A 105 22.02 -7.65 30.18
N ASN A 106 22.22 -6.85 31.23
CA ASN A 106 21.88 -5.43 31.33
C ASN A 106 23.12 -4.53 31.35
N SER A 107 24.25 -5.03 30.86
CA SER A 107 25.41 -4.18 30.65
C SER A 107 25.04 -2.96 29.79
N SER A 108 25.68 -1.82 30.05
CA SER A 108 25.41 -0.56 29.34
C SER A 108 25.52 -0.71 27.81
N GLY A 109 26.47 -1.52 27.34
CA GLY A 109 26.62 -1.88 25.92
C GLY A 109 25.46 -2.72 25.38
N ALA A 110 25.03 -3.75 26.10
CA ALA A 110 23.90 -4.59 25.68
C ALA A 110 22.59 -3.79 25.60
N ILE A 111 22.34 -2.91 26.57
CA ILE A 111 21.14 -2.06 26.58
C ILE A 111 21.17 -1.04 25.44
N CYS A 112 22.33 -0.41 25.18
CA CYS A 112 22.46 0.55 24.08
C CYS A 112 22.19 -0.12 22.72
N THR A 113 22.76 -1.32 22.50
CA THR A 113 22.52 -2.12 21.29
C THR A 113 21.04 -2.48 21.14
N ARG A 114 20.41 -2.99 22.21
CA ARG A 114 18.97 -3.31 22.21
C ARG A 114 18.09 -2.09 21.95
N LEU A 115 18.40 -0.96 22.58
CA LEU A 115 17.65 0.27 22.38
C LEU A 115 17.76 0.77 20.93
N SER A 116 18.93 0.63 20.32
CA SER A 116 19.15 0.97 18.91
C SER A 116 18.38 0.02 17.98
N SER A 117 18.45 -1.29 18.20
CA SER A 117 17.74 -2.29 17.39
C SER A 117 16.22 -2.15 17.52
N ASP A 118 15.71 -1.97 18.73
CA ASP A 118 14.27 -1.83 18.99
C ASP A 118 13.73 -0.53 18.36
N ALA A 119 14.52 0.55 18.43
CA ALA A 119 14.19 1.80 17.76
C ALA A 119 14.10 1.64 16.24
N LEU A 120 15.07 0.98 15.61
CA LEU A 120 15.06 0.70 14.17
C LEU A 120 13.86 -0.17 13.78
N ALA A 121 13.58 -1.22 14.56
CA ALA A 121 12.44 -2.11 14.32
C ALA A 121 11.11 -1.33 14.36
N ILE A 122 10.94 -0.43 15.33
CA ILE A 122 9.73 0.41 15.43
C ILE A 122 9.62 1.39 14.26
N GLN A 123 10.74 1.97 13.81
CA GLN A 123 10.77 2.87 12.66
C GLN A 123 10.32 2.15 11.38
N GLU A 124 10.86 0.95 11.13
CA GLU A 124 10.52 0.14 9.96
C GLU A 124 9.06 -0.32 9.98
N MET A 125 8.60 -0.79 11.14
CA MET A 125 7.22 -1.24 11.31
C MET A 125 6.23 -0.10 11.09
N THR A 126 6.47 1.05 11.72
CA THR A 126 5.51 2.17 11.69
C THR A 126 5.52 2.91 10.35
N GLY A 127 6.69 3.06 9.73
CA GLY A 127 6.81 3.76 8.45
C GLY A 127 6.35 2.89 7.28
N THR A 128 7.21 1.98 6.85
CA THR A 128 7.04 1.29 5.57
C THR A 128 6.06 0.12 5.65
N ARG A 129 6.09 -0.65 6.74
CA ARG A 129 5.28 -1.88 6.84
C ARG A 129 3.80 -1.61 7.05
N LEU A 130 3.43 -0.61 7.85
CA LEU A 130 2.02 -0.22 8.02
C LEU A 130 1.40 0.26 6.70
N GLY A 131 2.10 1.11 5.94
CA GLY A 131 1.63 1.58 4.64
C GLY A 131 1.39 0.43 3.66
N LEU A 132 2.34 -0.51 3.59
CA LEU A 132 2.23 -1.71 2.75
C LEU A 132 1.08 -2.63 3.19
N ALA A 133 0.88 -2.82 4.50
CA ALA A 133 -0.22 -3.63 5.01
C ALA A 133 -1.58 -3.07 4.58
N VAL A 134 -1.78 -1.75 4.72
CA VAL A 134 -3.01 -1.07 4.27
C VAL A 134 -3.20 -1.22 2.76
N GLU A 135 -2.13 -1.07 1.99
CA GLU A 135 -2.18 -1.22 0.54
C GLU A 135 -2.58 -2.64 0.10
N VAL A 136 -1.98 -3.68 0.68
CA VAL A 136 -2.29 -5.08 0.37
C VAL A 136 -3.73 -5.40 0.72
N ILE A 137 -4.23 -4.92 1.86
CA ILE A 137 -5.63 -5.10 2.27
C ILE A 137 -6.57 -4.39 1.28
N SER A 138 -6.23 -3.17 0.87
CA SER A 138 -7.01 -2.40 -0.12
C SER A 138 -7.07 -3.11 -1.48
N ASN A 139 -5.92 -3.57 -1.97
CA ASN A 139 -5.84 -4.32 -3.22
C ASN A 139 -6.68 -5.61 -3.16
N MET A 140 -6.54 -6.40 -2.10
CA MET A 140 -7.33 -7.63 -1.91
C MET A 140 -8.83 -7.35 -1.90
N ARG A 141 -9.28 -6.27 -1.24
CA ARG A 141 -10.70 -5.86 -1.24
C ARG A 141 -11.17 -5.50 -2.65
N THR A 142 -10.39 -4.71 -3.37
CA THR A 142 -10.72 -4.25 -4.72
C THR A 142 -10.81 -5.41 -5.70
N ILE A 143 -9.87 -6.36 -5.63
CA ILE A 143 -9.89 -7.57 -6.46
C ILE A 143 -11.13 -8.41 -6.19
N LYS A 144 -11.49 -8.63 -4.91
CA LYS A 144 -12.70 -9.38 -4.55
C LYS A 144 -13.96 -8.69 -5.08
N GLN A 145 -14.05 -7.36 -4.95
CA GLN A 145 -15.18 -6.59 -5.46
C GLN A 145 -15.35 -6.78 -6.97
N LEU A 146 -14.25 -6.64 -7.73
CA LEU A 146 -14.27 -6.80 -9.18
C LEU A 146 -14.62 -8.23 -9.61
N SER A 147 -14.20 -9.22 -8.84
CA SER A 147 -14.51 -10.63 -9.10
C SER A 147 -15.98 -10.94 -8.89
N ILE A 148 -16.60 -10.38 -7.84
CA ILE A 148 -18.04 -10.56 -7.57
C ILE A 148 -18.87 -9.96 -8.70
N GLU A 149 -18.54 -8.74 -9.14
CA GLU A 149 -19.28 -8.05 -10.20
C GLU A 149 -19.22 -8.82 -11.53
N LYS A 150 -18.05 -9.36 -11.89
CA LYS A 150 -17.88 -10.18 -13.10
C LYS A 150 -18.63 -11.51 -13.02
N GLU A 151 -18.66 -12.15 -11.86
CA GLU A 151 -19.37 -13.42 -11.68
C GLU A 151 -20.88 -13.24 -11.84
N VAL A 152 -21.42 -12.17 -11.26
CA VAL A 152 -22.84 -11.79 -11.41
C VAL A 152 -23.18 -11.54 -12.88
N LEU A 153 -22.39 -10.74 -13.59
CA LEU A 153 -22.63 -10.45 -15.02
C LEU A 153 -22.54 -11.71 -15.90
N ARG A 154 -21.62 -12.63 -15.58
CA ARG A 154 -21.48 -13.90 -16.29
C ARG A 154 -22.71 -14.79 -16.10
N GLN A 155 -23.26 -14.84 -14.89
CA GLN A 155 -24.48 -15.59 -14.59
C GLN A 155 -25.72 -15.04 -15.33
N TYR A 156 -25.84 -13.71 -15.45
CA TYR A 156 -26.91 -13.10 -16.26
C TYR A 156 -26.75 -13.38 -17.76
N SER A 157 -25.53 -13.38 -18.28
CA SER A 157 -25.25 -13.72 -19.69
C SER A 157 -25.61 -15.18 -20.01
N GLU A 158 -25.28 -16.12 -19.13
CA GLU A 158 -25.63 -17.55 -19.28
C GLU A 158 -27.15 -17.76 -19.29
N LEU A 159 -27.87 -17.13 -18.35
CA LEU A 159 -29.34 -17.17 -18.29
C LEU A 159 -29.99 -16.59 -19.55
N ALA A 160 -29.47 -15.49 -20.08
CA ALA A 160 -29.97 -14.89 -21.31
C ALA A 160 -29.76 -15.82 -22.53
N HIS A 161 -28.62 -16.51 -22.61
CA HIS A 161 -28.35 -17.48 -23.67
C HIS A 161 -29.28 -18.70 -23.57
N GLN A 162 -29.52 -19.23 -22.37
CA GLN A 162 -30.43 -20.37 -22.16
C GLN A 162 -31.87 -20.02 -22.55
N LEU A 163 -32.34 -18.82 -22.20
CA LEU A 163 -33.67 -18.34 -22.60
C LEU A 163 -33.80 -18.20 -24.12
N PHE A 164 -32.77 -17.67 -24.80
CA PHE A 164 -32.78 -17.52 -26.25
C PHE A 164 -32.84 -18.88 -26.97
N MET A 165 -32.12 -19.89 -26.47
CA MET A 165 -32.14 -21.26 -27.01
C MET A 165 -33.44 -22.04 -26.75
N LEU A 166 -34.24 -21.61 -25.77
CA LEU A 166 -35.56 -22.20 -25.48
C LEU A 166 -36.69 -21.61 -26.33
N VAL A 167 -36.49 -20.40 -26.86
CA VAL A 167 -37.51 -19.65 -27.62
C VAL A 167 -37.39 -19.88 -29.13
N ASN A 168 -36.28 -20.44 -29.62
CA ASN A 168 -36.00 -20.69 -31.04
C ASN A 168 -35.78 -22.19 -31.31
#